data_AF-A0A7Z8Y9G3-F1
#
_entry.id   AF-A0A7Z8Y9G3-F1
#
_cell.length_a   1.000
_cell.length_b   1.000
_cell.length_c   1.000
_cell.angle_alpha   90.00
_cell.angle_beta   90.00
_cell.angle_gamma   90.00
#
_symmetry.space_group_name_H-M   'P 1'
#
loop_
_entity.id
_entity.type
_entity.pdbx_description
1 polymer ?
#
loop_
_entity_poly.entity_id
_entity_poly.type
_entity_poly.pdbx_seq_one_letter_code
_entity_poly.pdbx_strand_id
1 'polypeptide(L)'
;MARRQHAKRRKYAKQKGRSTQRHRALDVLFEADEKGIATEQGIRDLLAERQKVSTAQVPIGEFGSEIVEHYAGHILNLNTLIEAASEDWPLHRMNSVDRNILRGAAAELTYMDTPRAVVVPEWADLARSLSTDRSVGFVMGVMNRMADIRERELANQAKGSILDAEARGETIGAGAEVSAPSASSADTAAAGEPEAEPFSTPEVELCSVAETRSESAPAEAEAKLEVEPVETDAEVAPEAEPRSEDQSAETETK
;
A
#
# COMPACT_ATOMS: atom_id res chain seq x y z
N MET A 1 29.63 -2.42 24.27
CA MET A 1 28.67 -2.47 23.14
C MET A 1 27.20 -2.70 23.58
N ALA A 2 26.92 -3.45 24.65
CA ALA A 2 25.55 -3.76 25.11
C ALA A 2 24.68 -2.54 25.51
N ARG A 3 25.27 -1.49 26.10
CA ARG A 3 24.54 -0.25 26.45
C ARG A 3 23.92 0.47 25.25
N ARG A 4 24.54 0.40 24.07
CA ARG A 4 24.05 1.04 22.85
C ARG A 4 22.86 0.29 22.24
N GLN A 5 22.84 -1.04 22.36
CA GLN A 5 21.72 -1.88 21.94
C GLN A 5 20.50 -1.72 22.87
N HIS A 6 20.73 -1.65 24.19
CA HIS A 6 19.64 -1.39 25.15
C HIS A 6 19.08 0.04 25.04
N ALA A 7 19.91 1.05 24.77
CA ALA A 7 19.45 2.41 24.53
C ALA A 7 18.63 2.55 23.24
N LYS A 8 19.01 1.84 22.16
CA LYS A 8 18.19 1.73 20.95
C LYS A 8 16.83 1.10 21.27
N ARG A 9 16.80 -0.09 21.89
CA ARG A 9 15.55 -0.79 22.31
C ARG A 9 14.65 0.07 23.20
N ARG A 10 15.22 0.87 24.10
CA ARG A 10 14.46 1.78 25.01
C ARG A 10 13.96 3.06 24.32
N LYS A 11 14.59 3.50 23.22
CA LYS A 11 14.14 4.64 22.42
C LYS A 11 12.94 4.27 21.52
N TYR A 12 12.85 3.01 21.09
CA TYR A 12 11.71 2.44 20.35
C TYR A 12 10.50 2.06 21.24
N ALA A 13 10.69 1.84 22.55
CA ALA A 13 9.58 1.67 23.50
C ALA A 13 8.72 2.94 23.68
N LYS A 14 9.16 4.07 23.09
CA LYS A 14 8.44 5.35 23.06
C LYS A 14 8.07 5.73 21.63
N GLN A 15 7.70 4.75 20.80
CA GLN A 15 7.10 5.03 19.50
C GLN A 15 5.74 5.68 19.72
N LYS A 16 5.62 6.92 19.23
CA LYS A 16 4.39 7.73 19.23
C LYS A 16 3.29 6.93 18.53
N GLY A 17 2.03 7.20 18.88
CA GLY A 17 0.87 6.46 18.36
C GLY A 17 0.95 6.13 16.87
N ARG A 18 1.34 7.07 16.01
CA ARG A 18 1.47 6.87 14.56
C ARG A 18 2.48 5.80 14.14
N SER A 19 3.67 5.75 14.75
CA SER A 19 4.69 4.76 14.37
C SER A 19 4.23 3.34 14.74
N THR A 20 3.59 3.18 15.91
CA THR A 20 2.95 1.91 16.30
C THR A 20 1.81 1.56 15.33
N GLN A 21 1.02 2.54 14.90
CA GLN A 21 -0.07 2.33 13.94
C GLN A 21 0.43 1.93 12.54
N ARG A 22 1.58 2.44 12.07
CA ARG A 22 2.22 1.96 10.82
C ARG A 22 2.65 0.50 10.93
N HIS A 23 3.20 0.09 12.07
CA HIS A 23 3.51 -1.31 12.32
C HIS A 23 2.23 -2.16 12.24
N ARG A 24 1.12 -1.71 12.82
CA ARG A 24 -0.16 -2.44 12.72
C ARG A 24 -0.72 -2.49 11.31
N ALA A 25 -0.59 -1.42 10.53
CA ALA A 25 -0.94 -1.45 9.12
C ALA A 25 -0.09 -2.48 8.37
N LEU A 26 1.22 -2.52 8.63
CA LEU A 26 2.13 -3.51 8.05
C LEU A 26 1.74 -4.95 8.42
N ASP A 27 1.39 -5.21 9.67
CA ASP A 27 0.95 -6.54 10.13
C ASP A 27 -0.24 -7.04 9.30
N VAL A 28 -1.24 -6.19 9.07
CA VAL A 28 -2.45 -6.53 8.29
C VAL A 28 -2.11 -6.78 6.82
N LEU A 29 -1.32 -5.90 6.20
CA LEU A 29 -0.93 -6.06 4.79
C LEU A 29 -0.09 -7.31 4.57
N PHE A 30 0.86 -7.59 5.46
CA PHE A 30 1.66 -8.79 5.43
C PHE A 30 0.80 -10.05 5.60
N GLU A 31 -0.12 -10.06 6.57
CA GLU A 31 -1.01 -11.20 6.78
C GLU A 31 -1.92 -11.47 5.57
N ALA A 32 -2.43 -10.42 4.91
CA ALA A 32 -3.23 -10.57 3.69
C ALA A 32 -2.40 -11.16 2.53
N ASP A 33 -1.15 -10.71 2.38
CA ASP A 33 -0.22 -11.17 1.35
C ASP A 33 0.13 -12.65 1.55
N GLU A 34 0.48 -13.06 2.77
CA GLU A 34 0.82 -14.46 3.10
C GLU A 34 -0.36 -15.41 2.96
N LYS A 35 -1.59 -14.94 3.23
CA LYS A 35 -2.82 -15.72 3.03
C LYS A 35 -3.28 -15.77 1.57
N GLY A 36 -2.66 -15.02 0.68
CA GLY A 36 -3.10 -14.92 -0.72
C GLY A 36 -4.44 -14.21 -0.91
N ILE A 37 -4.85 -13.37 0.06
CA ILE A 37 -6.12 -12.61 0.03
C ILE A 37 -5.88 -11.11 -0.21
N ALA A 38 -4.82 -10.77 -0.95
CA ALA A 38 -4.43 -9.39 -1.26
C ALA A 38 -5.34 -8.69 -2.29
N THR A 39 -6.63 -9.05 -2.32
CA THR A 39 -7.67 -8.33 -3.05
C THR A 39 -8.23 -7.19 -2.20
N GLU A 40 -8.87 -6.20 -2.83
CA GLU A 40 -9.48 -5.08 -2.13
C GLU A 40 -10.43 -5.55 -1.01
N GLN A 41 -11.36 -6.46 -1.33
CA GLN A 41 -12.30 -6.98 -0.35
C GLN A 41 -11.61 -7.84 0.72
N GLY A 42 -10.67 -8.71 0.33
CA GLY A 42 -9.97 -9.58 1.27
C GLY A 42 -9.15 -8.81 2.31
N ILE A 43 -8.51 -7.71 1.90
CA ILE A 43 -7.78 -6.83 2.81
C ILE A 43 -8.73 -6.11 3.76
N ARG A 44 -9.87 -5.59 3.28
CA ARG A 44 -10.86 -4.92 4.13
C ARG A 44 -11.51 -5.86 5.13
N ASP A 45 -11.85 -7.08 4.71
CA ASP A 45 -12.41 -8.10 5.60
C ASP A 45 -11.43 -8.45 6.72
N LEU A 46 -10.14 -8.63 6.37
CA LEU A 46 -9.09 -8.89 7.35
C LEU A 46 -8.88 -7.69 8.29
N LEU A 47 -8.89 -6.47 7.77
CA LEU A 47 -8.80 -5.25 8.59
C LEU A 47 -9.95 -5.19 9.60
N ALA A 48 -11.19 -5.43 9.16
CA ALA A 48 -12.37 -5.43 10.00
C ALA A 48 -12.31 -6.52 11.09
N GLU A 49 -11.73 -7.69 10.79
CA GLU A 49 -11.45 -8.73 11.77
C GLU A 49 -10.43 -8.23 12.81
N ARG A 50 -9.31 -7.66 12.36
CA ARG A 50 -8.19 -7.22 13.23
C ARG A 50 -8.52 -6.00 14.08
N GLN A 51 -9.48 -5.17 13.65
CA GLN A 51 -10.05 -4.11 14.48
C GLN A 51 -10.87 -4.65 15.66
N LYS A 52 -11.55 -5.79 15.49
CA LYS A 52 -12.36 -6.43 16.55
C LYS A 52 -11.51 -7.35 17.43
N VAL A 53 -10.63 -8.13 16.82
CA VAL A 53 -9.81 -9.15 17.45
C VAL A 53 -8.36 -8.92 17.07
N SER A 54 -7.63 -8.28 17.99
CA SER A 54 -6.20 -8.04 17.82
C SER A 54 -5.38 -9.06 18.61
N THR A 55 -4.45 -9.72 17.92
CA THR A 55 -3.41 -10.55 18.55
C THR A 55 -2.25 -9.70 19.10
N ALA A 56 -2.27 -8.40 18.82
CA ALA A 56 -1.26 -7.45 19.20
C ALA A 56 -1.56 -6.76 20.53
N GLN A 57 -0.51 -6.35 21.23
CA GLN A 57 -0.63 -5.57 22.48
C GLN A 57 -1.31 -4.21 22.27
N VAL A 58 -1.16 -3.62 21.08
CA VAL A 58 -1.82 -2.36 20.71
C VAL A 58 -2.65 -2.64 19.46
N PRO A 59 -3.99 -2.56 19.55
CA PRO A 59 -4.86 -2.74 18.38
C PRO A 59 -4.59 -1.72 17.28
N ILE A 60 -4.99 -2.07 16.05
CA ILE A 60 -5.02 -1.11 14.96
C ILE A 60 -6.13 -0.09 15.24
N GLY A 61 -5.74 1.17 15.24
CA GLY A 61 -6.60 2.33 15.39
C GLY A 61 -6.82 3.02 14.04
N GLU A 62 -7.39 4.21 14.08
CA GLU A 62 -7.82 4.96 12.89
C GLU A 62 -6.68 5.17 11.88
N PHE A 63 -5.55 5.74 12.32
CA PHE A 63 -4.42 6.02 11.42
C PHE A 63 -3.87 4.77 10.72
N GLY A 64 -3.74 3.65 11.43
CA GLY A 64 -3.29 2.40 10.82
C GLY A 64 -4.32 1.84 9.85
N SER A 65 -5.61 1.93 10.20
CA SER A 65 -6.70 1.48 9.36
C SER A 65 -6.80 2.30 8.07
N GLU A 66 -6.59 3.62 8.15
CA GLU A 66 -6.61 4.53 7.02
C GLU A 66 -5.52 4.17 5.98
N ILE A 67 -4.31 3.83 6.42
CA ILE A 67 -3.24 3.34 5.53
C ILE A 67 -3.69 2.09 4.78
N VAL A 68 -4.29 1.13 5.50
CA VAL A 68 -4.74 -0.15 4.92
C VAL A 68 -5.90 0.08 3.94
N GLU A 69 -6.85 0.93 4.28
CA GLU A 69 -7.98 1.29 3.41
C GLU A 69 -7.52 1.98 2.13
N HIS A 70 -6.59 2.93 2.23
CA HIS A 70 -6.01 3.57 1.05
C HIS A 70 -5.27 2.58 0.18
N TYR A 71 -4.53 1.63 0.76
CA TYR A 71 -3.91 0.58 -0.03
C TYR A 71 -4.97 -0.30 -0.73
N ALA A 72 -5.97 -0.79 0.02
CA ALA A 72 -7.02 -1.66 -0.49
C ALA A 72 -7.81 -1.02 -1.65
N GLY A 73 -8.14 0.28 -1.56
CA GLY A 73 -8.86 1.00 -2.60
C GLY A 73 -8.03 1.36 -3.85
N HIS A 74 -6.70 1.21 -3.80
CA HIS A 74 -5.81 1.69 -4.87
C HIS A 74 -4.69 0.70 -5.22
N ILE A 75 -4.92 -0.60 -5.02
CA ILE A 75 -3.90 -1.66 -5.18
C ILE A 75 -3.16 -1.56 -6.52
N LEU A 76 -3.90 -1.45 -7.63
CA LEU A 76 -3.32 -1.41 -8.98
C LEU A 76 -2.43 -0.17 -9.18
N ASN A 77 -2.91 1.00 -8.78
CA ASN A 77 -2.18 2.26 -8.92
C ASN A 77 -0.91 2.25 -8.07
N LEU A 78 -1.01 1.79 -6.82
CA LEU A 78 0.11 1.76 -5.89
C LEU A 78 1.15 0.71 -6.28
N ASN A 79 0.73 -0.49 -6.73
CA ASN A 79 1.68 -1.50 -7.21
C ASN A 79 2.40 -1.01 -8.48
N THR A 80 1.69 -0.38 -9.41
CA THR A 80 2.30 0.22 -10.61
C THR A 80 3.31 1.31 -10.24
N LEU A 81 2.98 2.16 -9.27
CA LEU A 81 3.89 3.18 -8.75
C LEU A 81 5.16 2.57 -8.14
N ILE A 82 5.01 1.49 -7.35
CA ILE A 82 6.15 0.80 -6.76
C ILE A 82 7.03 0.19 -7.86
N GLU A 83 6.43 -0.50 -8.83
CA GLU A 83 7.16 -1.11 -9.95
C GLU A 83 7.90 -0.08 -10.80
N ALA A 84 7.27 1.06 -11.09
CA ALA A 84 7.92 2.19 -11.78
C ALA A 84 9.06 2.79 -10.96
N ALA A 85 9.00 2.71 -9.64
CA ALA A 85 10.06 3.16 -8.74
C ALA A 85 11.15 2.09 -8.48
N SER A 86 10.96 0.86 -8.96
CA SER A 86 11.85 -0.27 -8.74
C SER A 86 12.11 -1.06 -10.04
N GLU A 87 12.53 -0.36 -11.10
CA GLU A 87 12.69 -0.89 -12.47
C GLU A 87 13.45 -2.23 -12.53
N ASP A 88 14.56 -2.36 -11.80
CA ASP A 88 15.39 -3.58 -11.81
C ASP A 88 14.91 -4.68 -10.84
N TRP A 89 13.92 -4.38 -9.99
CA TRP A 89 13.51 -5.25 -8.91
C TRP A 89 11.98 -5.33 -8.80
N PRO A 90 11.31 -6.20 -9.59
CA PRO A 90 9.86 -6.28 -9.59
C PRO A 90 9.31 -6.79 -8.25
N LEU A 91 8.06 -6.42 -7.94
CA LEU A 91 7.39 -6.71 -6.66
C LEU A 91 7.45 -8.19 -6.25
N HIS A 92 7.28 -9.11 -7.21
CA HIS A 92 7.28 -10.55 -6.93
C HIS A 92 8.66 -11.10 -6.51
N ARG A 93 9.76 -10.39 -6.80
CA ARG A 93 11.12 -10.75 -6.37
C ARG A 93 11.50 -10.14 -5.02
N MET A 94 10.73 -9.21 -4.51
CA MET A 94 10.94 -8.65 -3.17
C MET A 94 10.57 -9.69 -2.12
N ASN A 95 11.29 -9.69 -0.99
CA ASN A 95 10.81 -10.44 0.17
C ASN A 95 9.48 -9.86 0.64
N SER A 96 8.66 -10.70 1.27
CA SER A 96 7.29 -10.34 1.65
C SER A 96 7.23 -9.12 2.57
N VAL A 97 8.19 -8.97 3.49
CA VAL A 97 8.25 -7.82 4.40
C VAL A 97 8.53 -6.52 3.64
N ASP A 98 9.57 -6.46 2.81
CA ASP A 98 9.96 -5.25 2.06
C ASP A 98 8.86 -4.84 1.08
N ARG A 99 8.22 -5.81 0.42
CA ARG A 99 7.07 -5.55 -0.45
C ARG A 99 5.93 -4.88 0.31
N ASN A 100 5.55 -5.40 1.49
CA ASN A 100 4.44 -4.84 2.27
C ASN A 100 4.79 -3.52 2.96
N ILE A 101 6.07 -3.29 3.29
CA ILE A 101 6.58 -1.98 3.70
C ILE A 101 6.38 -0.95 2.59
N LEU A 102 6.76 -1.28 1.36
CA LEU A 102 6.60 -0.37 0.21
C LEU A 102 5.13 -0.10 -0.10
N ARG A 103 4.25 -1.11 0.00
CA ARG A 103 2.80 -0.97 -0.17
C ARG A 103 2.19 0.01 0.84
N GLY A 104 2.49 -0.16 2.13
CA GLY A 104 2.01 0.75 3.17
C GLY A 104 2.58 2.17 3.03
N ALA A 105 3.87 2.28 2.71
CA ALA A 105 4.51 3.57 2.48
C ALA A 105 3.96 4.28 1.24
N ALA A 106 3.68 3.56 0.16
CA ALA A 106 3.11 4.11 -1.06
C ALA A 106 1.70 4.66 -0.82
N ALA A 107 0.87 3.93 -0.06
CA ALA A 107 -0.46 4.40 0.34
C ALA A 107 -0.38 5.71 1.14
N GLU A 108 0.49 5.76 2.15
CA GLU A 108 0.66 6.95 2.98
C GLU A 108 1.27 8.14 2.21
N LEU A 109 2.28 7.91 1.36
CA LEU A 109 2.88 8.96 0.52
C LEU A 109 1.88 9.55 -0.49
N THR A 110 0.93 8.74 -0.94
CA THR A 110 0.10 9.08 -2.10
C THR A 110 -1.25 9.65 -1.73
N TYR A 111 -1.87 9.12 -0.68
CA TYR A 111 -3.28 9.38 -0.35
C TYR A 111 -3.47 10.06 1.01
N MET A 112 -2.39 10.25 1.78
CA MET A 112 -2.46 10.88 3.10
C MET A 112 -1.66 12.18 3.13
N ASP A 113 -2.07 13.10 4.00
CA ASP A 113 -1.38 14.39 4.20
C ASP A 113 -0.16 14.26 5.15
N THR A 114 0.72 13.30 4.85
CA THR A 114 1.96 13.11 5.62
C THR A 114 3.18 13.48 4.77
N PRO A 115 4.01 14.43 5.21
CA PRO A 115 5.20 14.84 4.44
C PRO A 115 6.16 13.68 4.20
N ARG A 116 6.73 13.59 2.99
CA ARG A 116 7.80 12.64 2.62
C ARG A 116 8.91 12.53 3.66
N ALA A 117 9.32 13.67 4.24
CA ALA A 117 10.37 13.75 5.25
C ALA A 117 10.03 12.97 6.55
N VAL A 118 8.76 12.69 6.80
CA VAL A 118 8.28 11.86 7.90
C VAL A 118 8.04 10.42 7.44
N VAL A 119 7.38 10.22 6.29
CA VAL A 119 7.01 8.88 5.82
C VAL A 119 8.25 8.01 5.59
N VAL A 120 9.24 8.53 4.85
CA VAL A 120 10.42 7.74 4.45
C VAL A 120 11.21 7.20 5.66
N PRO A 121 11.60 8.03 6.66
CA PRO A 121 12.31 7.51 7.83
C PRO A 121 11.48 6.55 8.69
N GLU A 122 10.17 6.77 8.83
CA GLU A 122 9.30 5.95 9.69
C GLU A 122 9.13 4.53 9.13
N TRP A 123 8.92 4.39 7.82
CA TRP A 123 8.86 3.07 7.17
C TRP A 123 10.23 2.41 7.04
N ALA A 124 11.30 3.19 6.82
CA ALA A 124 12.66 2.66 6.82
C ALA A 124 13.08 2.12 8.21
N ASP A 125 12.57 2.71 9.29
CA ASP A 125 12.78 2.20 10.64
C ASP A 125 12.08 0.85 10.85
N LEU A 126 10.91 0.61 10.24
CA LEU A 126 10.27 -0.72 10.24
C LEU A 126 11.13 -1.75 9.49
N ALA A 127 11.65 -1.40 8.30
CA ALA A 127 12.54 -2.27 7.54
C ALA A 127 13.80 -2.65 8.34
N ARG A 128 14.36 -1.69 9.09
CA ARG A 128 15.51 -1.95 9.97
C ARG A 128 15.20 -2.95 11.08
N SER A 129 13.95 -3.02 11.52
CA SER A 129 13.53 -3.91 12.62
C SER A 129 13.05 -5.29 12.16
N LEU A 130 12.51 -5.39 10.95
CA LEU A 130 11.80 -6.58 10.46
C LEU A 130 12.46 -7.25 9.25
N SER A 131 13.42 -6.59 8.61
CA SER A 131 14.06 -7.04 7.38
C SER A 131 15.59 -7.08 7.53
N THR A 132 16.32 -7.01 6.41
CA THR A 132 17.78 -7.09 6.38
C THR A 132 18.44 -5.71 6.42
N ASP A 133 19.71 -5.65 6.81
CA ASP A 133 20.49 -4.38 6.79
C ASP A 133 20.56 -3.76 5.38
N ARG A 134 20.54 -4.59 4.33
CA ARG A 134 20.53 -4.12 2.93
C ARG A 134 19.17 -3.56 2.52
N SER A 135 18.09 -4.02 3.13
CA SER A 135 16.72 -3.61 2.80
C SER A 135 16.45 -2.15 3.11
N VAL A 136 17.05 -1.59 4.18
CA VAL A 136 16.82 -0.18 4.59
C VAL A 136 17.16 0.80 3.46
N GLY A 137 18.34 0.66 2.85
CA GLY A 137 18.76 1.53 1.75
C GLY A 137 17.89 1.35 0.51
N PHE A 138 17.55 0.10 0.19
CA PHE A 138 16.67 -0.25 -0.92
C PHE A 138 15.28 0.38 -0.78
N VAL A 139 14.57 0.14 0.33
CA VAL A 139 13.21 0.66 0.52
C VAL A 139 13.19 2.19 0.56
N MET A 140 14.22 2.82 1.14
CA MET A 140 14.36 4.28 1.10
C MET A 140 14.53 4.80 -0.32
N GLY A 141 15.35 4.13 -1.14
CA GLY A 141 15.54 4.50 -2.55
C GLY A 141 14.23 4.45 -3.33
N VAL A 142 13.50 3.34 -3.21
CA VAL A 142 12.20 3.16 -3.87
C VAL A 142 11.18 4.20 -3.39
N MET A 143 11.01 4.40 -2.08
CA MET A 143 10.08 5.40 -1.54
C MET A 143 10.38 6.83 -2.02
N ASN A 144 11.67 7.19 -2.10
CA ASN A 144 12.07 8.49 -2.62
C ASN A 144 11.72 8.63 -4.10
N ARG A 145 12.00 7.61 -4.92
CA ARG A 145 11.65 7.62 -6.34
C ARG A 145 10.13 7.65 -6.56
N MET A 146 9.34 6.93 -5.75
CA MET A 146 7.88 7.03 -5.76
C MET A 146 7.41 8.48 -5.53
N ALA A 147 7.95 9.14 -4.50
CA ALA A 147 7.61 10.54 -4.23
C ALA A 147 8.00 11.47 -5.40
N ASP A 148 9.18 11.26 -6.01
CA ASP A 148 9.62 12.05 -7.17
C ASP A 148 8.72 11.82 -8.42
N ILE A 149 8.21 10.60 -8.62
CA ILE A 149 7.24 10.29 -9.68
C ILE A 149 5.94 11.06 -9.42
N ARG A 150 5.39 10.99 -8.20
CA ARG A 150 4.12 11.63 -7.85
C ARG A 150 4.20 13.15 -7.94
N GLU A 151 5.29 13.75 -7.49
CA GLU A 151 5.50 15.20 -7.60
C GLU A 151 5.50 15.64 -9.08
N ARG A 152 6.15 14.87 -9.97
CA ARG A 152 6.13 15.14 -11.41
C ARG A 152 4.75 14.96 -12.03
N GLU A 153 4.00 13.92 -11.65
CA GLU A 153 2.63 13.70 -12.14
C GLU A 153 1.70 14.85 -11.75
N LEU A 154 1.75 15.29 -10.49
CA LEU A 154 0.95 16.43 -10.00
C LEU A 154 1.32 17.73 -10.71
N ALA A 155 2.62 17.99 -10.91
CA ALA A 155 3.09 19.16 -11.65
C ALA A 155 2.63 19.15 -13.12
N ASN A 156 2.61 17.97 -13.76
CA ASN A 156 2.15 17.82 -15.14
C ASN A 156 0.63 17.99 -15.25
N GLN A 157 -0.14 17.47 -14.29
CA GLN A 157 -1.59 17.67 -14.23
C GLN A 157 -1.95 19.15 -14.06
N ALA A 158 -1.23 19.88 -13.21
CA ALA A 158 -1.42 21.32 -13.03
C ALA A 158 -1.08 22.12 -14.30
N LYS A 159 -0.05 21.73 -15.05
CA LYS A 159 0.28 22.37 -16.34
C LYS A 159 -0.78 22.07 -17.40
N GLY A 160 -1.25 20.82 -17.48
CA GLY A 160 -2.29 20.41 -18.43
C GLY A 160 -3.60 21.17 -18.22
N SER A 161 -4.04 21.34 -16.97
CA SER A 161 -5.26 22.08 -16.66
C SER A 161 -5.18 23.58 -17.01
N ILE A 162 -3.99 24.20 -16.87
CA ILE A 162 -3.75 25.58 -17.28
C ILE A 162 -3.85 25.71 -18.81
N LEU A 163 -3.19 24.81 -19.56
CA LEU A 163 -3.24 24.81 -21.02
C LEU A 163 -4.66 24.57 -21.55
N ASP A 164 -5.42 23.68 -20.92
CA ASP A 164 -6.82 23.43 -21.25
C ASP A 164 -7.72 24.64 -20.96
N ALA A 165 -7.47 25.39 -19.89
CA ALA A 165 -8.20 26.61 -19.55
C ALA A 165 -7.89 27.76 -20.54
N GLU A 166 -6.63 27.92 -20.93
CA GLU A 166 -6.21 28.88 -21.96
C GLU A 166 -6.83 28.54 -23.33
N ALA A 167 -6.89 27.26 -23.69
CA ALA A 167 -7.49 26.79 -24.95
C ALA A 167 -9.01 26.99 -25.02
N ARG A 168 -9.72 27.02 -23.88
CA ARG A 168 -11.17 27.28 -23.81
C ARG A 168 -11.53 28.77 -23.92
N GLY A 169 -10.55 29.66 -23.97
CA GLY A 169 -10.80 31.09 -24.13
C GLY A 169 -11.47 31.73 -22.90
N GLU A 170 -11.36 31.13 -21.72
CA GLU A 170 -11.65 31.77 -20.44
C GLU A 170 -10.53 32.79 -20.13
N THR A 171 -10.50 33.86 -20.92
CA THR A 171 -9.78 35.07 -20.53
C THR A 171 -10.48 35.60 -19.28
N ILE A 172 -9.89 35.41 -18.10
CA ILE A 172 -10.23 36.24 -16.95
C ILE A 172 -9.89 37.66 -17.39
N GLY A 173 -10.94 38.45 -17.67
CA GLY A 173 -10.81 39.83 -18.13
C GLY A 173 -9.83 40.59 -17.25
N ALA A 174 -8.66 40.88 -17.81
CA ALA A 174 -7.69 41.79 -17.23
C ALA A 174 -8.27 43.21 -17.32
N GLY A 175 -8.92 43.63 -16.24
CA GLY A 175 -9.29 45.02 -15.98
C GLY A 175 -8.51 45.55 -14.79
N ALA A 176 -7.22 45.85 -14.98
CA ALA A 176 -6.48 46.74 -14.09
C ALA A 176 -5.26 47.28 -14.85
N GLU A 177 -5.44 48.49 -15.37
CA GLU A 177 -4.42 49.30 -16.01
C GLU A 177 -3.28 49.59 -15.01
N VAL A 178 -2.05 49.27 -15.38
CA VAL A 178 -0.87 49.83 -14.74
C VAL A 178 -0.06 50.58 -15.79
N SER A 179 -0.13 51.91 -15.64
CA SER A 179 0.67 52.89 -16.35
C SER A 179 2.15 52.54 -16.33
N ALA A 180 2.78 52.65 -17.50
CA ALA A 180 4.22 52.78 -17.65
C ALA A 180 4.75 53.99 -16.85
N PRO A 181 6.03 53.95 -16.44
CA PRO A 181 6.92 54.96 -17.01
C PRO A 181 8.24 54.41 -17.54
N SER A 182 8.70 55.13 -18.55
CA SER A 182 9.95 55.04 -19.31
C SER A 182 11.20 55.40 -18.49
N ALA A 183 12.35 54.91 -19.00
CA ALA A 183 13.77 55.28 -18.79
C ALA A 183 14.58 54.11 -18.19
N SER A 184 15.80 53.77 -18.59
CA SER A 184 16.78 54.28 -19.54
C SER A 184 17.87 53.21 -19.66
N SER A 185 18.57 53.21 -20.80
CA SER A 185 19.72 52.39 -21.18
C SER A 185 20.87 52.29 -20.17
N ALA A 186 21.54 51.13 -20.20
CA ALA A 186 23.00 50.87 -20.27
C ALA A 186 23.45 49.81 -19.24
N ASP A 187 23.94 48.66 -19.69
CA ASP A 187 25.38 48.37 -19.83
C ASP A 187 25.60 46.88 -20.16
N THR A 188 26.61 46.62 -20.98
CA THR A 188 27.05 45.32 -21.50
C THR A 188 28.33 44.92 -20.77
N ALA A 189 28.41 43.70 -20.22
CA ALA A 189 29.61 42.85 -20.29
C ALA A 189 29.53 41.56 -19.45
N ALA A 190 29.65 40.43 -20.16
CA ALA A 190 30.60 39.34 -19.96
C ALA A 190 30.74 38.60 -18.60
N ALA A 191 30.40 37.32 -18.63
CA ALA A 191 31.14 36.13 -18.14
C ALA A 191 30.13 34.98 -18.08
N GLY A 192 30.34 33.74 -18.51
CA GLY A 192 31.51 32.96 -18.87
C GLY A 192 31.03 31.51 -18.73
N GLU A 193 31.03 30.76 -19.83
CA GLU A 193 30.59 29.36 -19.88
C GLU A 193 31.57 28.46 -19.11
N PRO A 194 31.09 27.39 -18.46
CA PRO A 194 31.91 26.20 -18.29
C PRO A 194 31.38 25.07 -19.17
N GLU A 195 32.28 24.61 -20.04
CA GLU A 195 32.20 23.41 -20.87
C GLU A 195 31.88 22.17 -20.02
N ALA A 196 30.97 21.33 -20.52
CA ALA A 196 30.74 19.98 -20.02
C ALA A 196 31.02 18.98 -21.14
N GLU A 197 32.08 18.20 -20.93
CA GLU A 197 32.56 17.09 -21.75
C GLU A 197 31.48 16.01 -21.99
N PRO A 198 31.43 15.38 -23.18
CA PRO A 198 30.45 14.33 -23.49
C PRO A 198 30.88 12.97 -22.94
N PHE A 199 30.06 12.37 -22.07
CA PHE A 199 30.22 10.98 -21.67
C PHE A 199 29.75 10.03 -22.78
N SER A 200 30.67 9.17 -23.20
CA SER A 200 30.53 8.07 -24.13
C SER A 200 29.49 7.04 -23.66
N THR A 201 28.53 6.73 -24.53
CA THR A 201 27.69 5.53 -24.45
C THR A 201 28.37 4.38 -25.21
N PRO A 202 28.31 3.12 -24.73
CA PRO A 202 28.47 1.97 -25.60
C PRO A 202 27.11 1.48 -26.12
N GLU A 203 27.19 1.00 -27.36
CA GLU A 203 26.14 0.65 -28.30
C GLU A 203 25.23 -0.49 -27.84
N VAL A 204 23.97 -0.37 -28.27
CA VAL A 204 22.93 -1.40 -28.21
C VAL A 204 23.05 -2.27 -29.46
N GLU A 205 23.41 -3.54 -29.32
CA GLU A 205 23.21 -4.53 -30.39
C GLU A 205 21.79 -5.08 -30.33
N LEU A 206 21.01 -4.68 -31.33
CA LEU A 206 19.74 -5.27 -31.74
C LEU A 206 19.99 -6.65 -32.36
N CYS A 207 19.38 -7.70 -31.81
CA CYS A 207 19.24 -8.97 -32.52
C CYS A 207 17.76 -9.34 -32.70
N SER A 208 17.30 -9.05 -33.91
CA SER A 208 16.25 -9.65 -34.74
C SER A 208 15.11 -10.46 -34.09
N VAL A 209 13.91 -9.92 -34.34
CA VAL A 209 12.63 -10.62 -34.56
C VAL A 209 12.75 -11.92 -35.37
N ALA A 210 12.13 -12.98 -34.87
CA ALA A 210 11.57 -14.05 -35.68
C ALA A 210 10.21 -14.47 -35.10
N GLU A 211 9.18 -14.13 -35.85
CA GLU A 211 7.78 -14.45 -35.64
C GLU A 211 7.51 -15.86 -36.18
N THR A 212 6.99 -16.76 -35.34
CA THR A 212 6.26 -17.94 -35.84
C THR A 212 5.00 -18.14 -35.03
N ARG A 213 3.91 -17.70 -35.65
CA ARG A 213 2.51 -18.04 -35.42
C ARG A 213 2.33 -19.57 -35.33
N SER A 214 1.65 -20.04 -34.29
CA SER A 214 0.93 -21.32 -34.35
C SER A 214 -0.38 -21.20 -33.56
N GLU A 215 -1.47 -21.16 -34.32
CA GLU A 215 -2.84 -21.45 -33.91
C GLU A 215 -2.93 -22.87 -33.29
N SER A 216 -3.74 -23.01 -32.23
CA SER A 216 -4.75 -24.07 -32.05
C SER A 216 -5.31 -24.05 -30.61
N ALA A 217 -6.52 -23.51 -30.45
CA ALA A 217 -7.52 -24.09 -29.54
C ALA A 217 -7.98 -25.46 -30.14
N PRO A 218 -8.61 -26.42 -29.43
CA PRO A 218 -9.75 -26.20 -28.54
C PRO A 218 -9.79 -27.12 -27.28
N ALA A 219 -10.81 -26.91 -26.45
CA ALA A 219 -11.72 -27.94 -25.93
C ALA A 219 -12.09 -27.68 -24.45
N GLU A 220 -13.33 -27.22 -24.29
CA GLU A 220 -14.12 -27.33 -23.08
C GLU A 220 -14.17 -28.81 -22.64
N ALA A 221 -13.88 -29.06 -21.37
CA ALA A 221 -14.10 -30.35 -20.73
C ALA A 221 -14.99 -30.13 -19.51
N GLU A 222 -16.30 -30.24 -19.73
CA GLU A 222 -17.27 -30.45 -18.67
C GLU A 222 -17.01 -31.82 -18.02
N ALA A 223 -16.59 -31.82 -16.76
CA ALA A 223 -16.60 -33.01 -15.94
C ALA A 223 -17.95 -33.11 -15.22
N LYS A 224 -18.85 -33.91 -15.80
CA LYS A 224 -20.02 -34.47 -15.11
C LYS A 224 -19.54 -35.29 -13.91
N LEU A 225 -19.94 -34.90 -12.71
CA LEU A 225 -19.96 -35.77 -11.55
C LEU A 225 -21.43 -36.07 -11.24
N GLU A 226 -21.92 -37.17 -11.82
CA GLU A 226 -23.12 -37.85 -11.34
C GLU A 226 -22.79 -38.49 -10.00
N VAL A 227 -23.42 -38.01 -8.94
CA VAL A 227 -23.57 -38.79 -7.70
C VAL A 227 -25.07 -38.93 -7.47
N GLU A 228 -25.48 -40.19 -7.49
CA GLU A 228 -26.82 -40.73 -7.29
C GLU A 228 -27.49 -40.25 -5.99
N PRO A 229 -28.84 -40.19 -5.94
CA PRO A 229 -29.59 -39.65 -4.81
C PRO A 229 -29.62 -40.62 -3.63
N VAL A 230 -29.36 -40.10 -2.42
CA VAL A 230 -29.79 -40.75 -1.18
C VAL A 230 -31.22 -40.33 -0.91
N GLU A 231 -32.16 -41.21 -1.23
CA GLU A 231 -33.53 -41.11 -0.75
C GLU A 231 -33.62 -41.46 0.74
N THR A 232 -34.53 -40.73 1.37
CA THR A 232 -34.88 -40.62 2.77
C THR A 232 -35.90 -41.67 3.20
N ASP A 233 -35.83 -42.11 4.45
CA ASP A 233 -36.98 -42.52 5.27
C ASP A 233 -36.53 -42.33 6.73
N ALA A 234 -37.31 -41.91 7.72
CA ALA A 234 -38.59 -41.21 7.87
C ALA A 234 -38.72 -41.02 9.41
N GLU A 235 -39.75 -40.29 9.85
CA GLU A 235 -40.29 -40.21 11.23
C GLU A 235 -39.59 -39.23 12.21
N VAL A 236 -40.04 -37.97 12.38
CA VAL A 236 -41.32 -37.42 12.94
C VAL A 236 -41.43 -37.58 14.48
N ALA A 237 -41.00 -36.52 15.20
CA ALA A 237 -41.66 -35.73 16.29
C ALA A 237 -42.35 -36.43 17.51
N PRO A 238 -42.84 -35.71 18.56
CA PRO A 238 -42.36 -34.52 19.31
C PRO A 238 -42.40 -34.69 20.87
N GLU A 239 -42.11 -33.59 21.57
CA GLU A 239 -42.23 -33.24 23.01
C GLU A 239 -43.22 -34.00 23.92
N ALA A 240 -42.83 -34.24 25.18
CA ALA A 240 -43.74 -34.30 26.33
C ALA A 240 -43.04 -33.98 27.68
N GLU A 241 -43.76 -33.22 28.49
CA GLU A 241 -43.47 -32.52 29.75
C GLU A 241 -43.05 -33.33 31.01
N PRO A 242 -42.60 -32.66 32.09
CA PRO A 242 -42.13 -33.29 33.32
C PRO A 242 -43.25 -33.86 34.21
N ARG A 243 -43.00 -35.02 34.83
CA ARG A 243 -43.86 -35.58 35.88
C ARG A 243 -43.54 -34.95 37.24
N SER A 244 -44.58 -34.36 37.83
CA SER A 244 -44.74 -34.05 39.25
C SER A 244 -45.20 -35.28 40.06
N GLU A 245 -45.21 -35.10 41.38
CA GLU A 245 -45.88 -35.87 42.45
C GLU A 245 -45.11 -37.07 43.00
N ASP A 246 -44.61 -37.01 44.24
CA ASP A 246 -45.29 -37.01 45.54
C ASP A 246 -45.12 -38.41 46.17
N GLN A 247 -44.20 -38.50 47.13
CA GLN A 247 -44.24 -39.54 48.15
C GLN A 247 -44.07 -38.88 49.51
N SER A 248 -45.23 -38.67 50.10
CA SER A 248 -45.47 -38.40 51.50
C SER A 248 -44.92 -39.51 52.42
N ALA A 249 -44.43 -39.05 53.58
CA ALA A 249 -44.65 -39.60 54.92
C ALA A 249 -43.84 -40.81 55.44
N GLU A 250 -43.71 -40.76 56.79
CA GLU A 250 -43.32 -41.81 57.76
C GLU A 250 -41.79 -41.97 57.97
N THR A 251 -41.16 -41.84 59.14
CA THR A 251 -41.48 -42.01 60.58
C THR A 251 -40.41 -41.23 61.40
N GLU A 252 -40.73 -40.41 62.39
CA GLU A 252 -40.91 -40.70 63.83
C GLU A 252 -39.67 -41.23 64.59
N THR A 253 -39.40 -40.60 65.75
CA THR A 253 -38.64 -41.08 66.95
C THR A 253 -37.19 -40.62 67.14
N LYS A 254 -36.97 -39.51 67.88
CA LYS A 254 -36.58 -39.49 69.31
C LYS A 254 -36.03 -38.12 69.74
#